data_AF-A0AAD1MA88-F1
#
_entry.id   AF-A0AAD1MA88-F1
#
_cell.length_a   1.000
_cell.length_b   1.000
_cell.length_c   1.000
_cell.angle_alpha   90.00
_cell.angle_beta   90.00
_cell.angle_gamma   90.00
#
_symmetry.space_group_name_H-M   'P 1'
#
loop_
_entity.id
_entity.type
_entity.pdbx_description
1 polymer ?
#
loop_
_entity_poly.entity_id
_entity_poly.type
_entity_poly.pdbx_seq_one_letter_code
_entity_poly.pdbx_strand_id
1 'polypeptide(L)'
;MTWMLRPSAEDVTIVQHGGSWAGQHSGFVMVPERNFVMTVLTNSQGGSHLHSDLFADDWALRRFAGVSNTPAVPQPLETADLAPYAGRYVIDDIAVSGIHGRTIIELRAGDGQLDGTVFTVDTDGRPDEKSRTRIGLVFYRHDYGLDLGPDGKPLHTRSDFVRGPDGRIVWFRSNGRLFRRQ
;
A
#
# COMPACT_ATOMS: atom_id res chain seq x y z
N MET A 1 -10.06 14.83 -14.07
CA MET A 1 -8.67 14.31 -14.07
C MET A 1 -8.07 14.69 -12.73
N THR A 2 -7.64 13.71 -11.92
CA THR A 2 -7.23 13.93 -10.52
C THR A 2 -5.77 13.48 -10.36
N TRP A 3 -4.91 14.32 -9.79
CA TRP A 3 -3.50 14.01 -9.50
C TRP A 3 -3.32 13.59 -8.05
N MET A 4 -2.33 12.74 -7.76
CA MET A 4 -1.89 12.47 -6.38
C MET A 4 -0.77 13.44 -6.03
N LEU A 5 -0.95 14.18 -4.93
CA LEU A 5 0.07 15.06 -4.36
C LEU A 5 0.72 14.36 -3.18
N ARG A 6 2.04 14.18 -3.24
CA ARG A 6 2.85 13.55 -2.19
C ARG A 6 3.90 14.54 -1.70
N PRO A 7 3.84 15.00 -0.44
CA PRO A 7 4.95 15.76 0.13
C PRO A 7 6.17 14.84 0.31
N SER A 8 7.37 15.39 0.13
CA SER A 8 8.62 14.72 0.51
C SER A 8 9.06 15.11 1.93
N ALA A 9 10.03 14.40 2.47
CA ALA A 9 10.71 14.77 3.72
C ALA A 9 11.46 16.12 3.63
N GLU A 10 11.67 16.64 2.42
CA GLU A 10 12.38 17.89 2.13
C GLU A 10 11.42 19.05 1.81
N ASP A 11 10.12 18.90 2.09
CA ASP A 11 9.07 19.89 1.77
C ASP A 11 8.98 20.23 0.27
N VAL A 12 9.23 19.22 -0.58
CA VAL A 12 9.10 19.32 -2.05
C VAL A 12 7.85 18.57 -2.49
N THR A 13 7.03 19.19 -3.34
CA THR A 13 5.80 18.57 -3.84
C THR A 13 6.11 17.60 -4.97
N ILE A 14 5.70 16.34 -4.80
CA ILE A 14 5.76 15.32 -5.85
C ILE A 14 4.34 15.13 -6.38
N VAL A 15 4.16 15.34 -7.68
CA VAL A 15 2.90 15.08 -8.41
C VAL A 15 3.02 13.75 -9.12
N GLN A 16 2.08 12.84 -8.91
CA GLN A 16 2.14 11.51 -9.50
C GLN A 16 0.79 11.00 -9.98
N HIS A 17 0.83 10.11 -10.96
CA HIS A 17 -0.30 9.33 -11.42
C HIS A 17 0.20 8.00 -11.98
N GLY A 18 -0.66 6.99 -11.99
CA GLY A 18 -0.37 5.74 -12.65
C GLY A 18 -1.62 5.11 -13.21
N GLY A 19 -1.42 4.01 -13.91
CA GLY A 19 -2.48 3.18 -14.45
C GLY A 19 -1.98 1.75 -14.53
N SER A 20 -2.89 0.81 -14.31
CA SER A 20 -2.62 -0.59 -14.52
C SER A 20 -3.83 -1.22 -15.18
N TRP A 21 -3.56 -1.90 -16.28
CA TRP A 21 -4.49 -2.78 -16.99
C TRP A 21 -3.75 -4.08 -17.29
N ALA A 22 -4.44 -5.17 -17.58
CA ALA A 22 -3.81 -6.48 -17.74
C ALA A 22 -2.58 -6.46 -18.68
N GLY A 23 -1.37 -6.57 -18.11
CA GLY A 23 -0.09 -6.49 -18.82
C GLY A 23 0.32 -5.10 -19.32
N GLN A 24 -0.36 -4.04 -18.93
CA GLN A 24 -0.10 -2.65 -19.33
C GLN A 24 0.02 -1.77 -18.09
N HIS A 25 1.15 -1.09 -17.94
CA HIS A 25 1.38 -0.19 -16.80
C HIS A 25 1.81 1.19 -17.30
N SER A 26 1.25 2.21 -16.67
CA SER A 26 1.65 3.60 -16.84
C SER A 26 2.04 4.20 -15.48
N GLY A 27 3.09 4.99 -15.49
CA GLY A 27 3.65 5.62 -14.32
C GLY A 27 4.12 7.01 -14.71
N PHE A 28 3.74 7.99 -13.90
CA PHE A 28 4.06 9.38 -14.11
C PHE A 28 4.47 9.99 -12.77
N VAL A 29 5.59 10.72 -12.78
CA VAL A 29 6.03 11.53 -11.66
C VAL A 29 6.53 12.88 -12.18
N MET A 30 6.24 13.93 -11.45
CA MET A 30 6.71 15.28 -11.71
C MET A 30 7.12 15.92 -10.37
N VAL A 31 8.22 16.65 -10.40
CA VAL A 31 8.73 17.46 -9.28
C VAL A 31 8.93 18.88 -9.81
N PRO A 32 7.88 19.72 -9.78
CA PRO A 32 7.90 21.05 -10.40
C PRO A 32 9.07 21.92 -9.93
N GLU A 33 9.34 21.92 -8.62
CA GLU A 33 10.40 22.70 -7.96
C GLU A 33 11.82 22.22 -8.32
N ARG A 34 11.93 21.08 -9.01
CA ARG A 34 13.20 20.50 -9.48
C ARG A 34 13.26 20.41 -11.01
N ASN A 35 12.30 21.00 -11.74
CA ASN A 35 12.21 20.94 -13.21
C ASN A 35 12.32 19.50 -13.75
N PHE A 36 11.75 18.53 -13.04
CA PHE A 36 11.84 17.12 -13.39
C PHE A 36 10.48 16.51 -13.66
N VAL A 37 10.40 15.69 -14.71
CA VAL A 37 9.24 14.85 -15.03
C VAL A 37 9.71 13.54 -15.65
N MET A 38 9.03 12.45 -15.34
CA MET A 38 9.30 11.14 -15.91
C MET A 38 7.99 10.39 -16.14
N THR A 39 7.87 9.80 -17.33
CA THR A 39 6.78 8.90 -17.71
C THR A 39 7.37 7.56 -18.12
N VAL A 40 6.83 6.48 -17.58
CA VAL A 40 7.18 5.11 -18.00
C VAL A 40 5.90 4.41 -18.43
N LEU A 41 5.97 3.80 -19.61
CA LEU A 41 4.92 2.97 -20.18
C LEU A 41 5.52 1.61 -20.47
N THR A 42 4.82 0.55 -20.08
CA THR A 42 5.26 -0.83 -20.33
C THR A 42 4.07 -1.72 -20.65
N ASN A 43 4.29 -2.64 -21.58
CA ASN A 43 3.35 -3.65 -22.05
C ASN A 43 3.75 -5.07 -21.59
N SER A 44 4.39 -5.16 -20.43
CA SER A 44 4.85 -6.42 -19.83
C SER A 44 4.11 -6.71 -18.52
N GLN A 45 3.83 -7.99 -18.25
CA GLN A 45 3.30 -8.45 -16.96
C GLN A 45 4.24 -8.10 -15.79
N GLY A 46 5.56 -8.07 -16.04
CA GLY A 46 6.55 -7.65 -15.04
C GLY A 46 6.64 -6.13 -14.86
N GLY A 47 5.82 -5.35 -15.58
CA GLY A 47 5.88 -3.89 -15.58
C GLY A 47 5.62 -3.25 -14.22
N SER A 48 4.78 -3.88 -13.38
CA SER A 48 4.53 -3.41 -12.02
C SER A 48 5.80 -3.36 -11.17
N HIS A 49 6.69 -4.36 -11.26
CA HIS A 49 7.96 -4.38 -10.53
C HIS A 49 8.88 -3.25 -10.99
N LEU A 50 9.02 -3.06 -12.31
CA LEU A 50 9.80 -1.94 -12.86
C LEU A 50 9.27 -0.59 -12.36
N HIS A 51 7.96 -0.42 -12.27
CA HIS A 51 7.37 0.82 -11.76
C HIS A 51 7.67 1.01 -10.27
N SER A 52 7.61 -0.04 -9.47
CA SER A 52 7.98 0.04 -8.05
C SER A 52 9.45 0.43 -7.87
N ASP A 53 10.36 -0.20 -8.61
CA ASP A 53 11.79 0.12 -8.56
C ASP A 53 12.07 1.60 -8.90
N LEU A 54 11.37 2.14 -9.91
CA LEU A 54 11.59 3.50 -10.39
C LEU A 54 10.90 4.56 -9.51
N PHE A 55 9.66 4.30 -9.08
CA PHE A 55 8.79 5.32 -8.50
C PHE A 55 8.53 5.19 -7.00
N ALA A 56 8.59 3.98 -6.43
CA ALA A 56 8.13 3.74 -5.06
C ALA A 56 9.24 3.94 -4.00
N ASP A 57 10.48 3.50 -4.27
CA ASP A 57 11.64 3.65 -3.35
C ASP A 57 12.48 4.93 -3.57
N ASP A 58 11.85 5.94 -4.18
CA ASP A 58 12.42 7.23 -4.54
C ASP A 58 13.68 7.16 -5.44
N TRP A 59 13.98 6.02 -6.09
CA TRP A 59 15.20 5.90 -6.91
C TRP A 59 15.26 6.97 -8.00
N ALA A 60 14.20 7.12 -8.80
CA ALA A 60 14.16 8.13 -9.86
C ALA A 60 14.21 9.56 -9.28
N LEU A 61 13.53 9.79 -8.16
CA LEU A 61 13.51 11.08 -7.49
C LEU A 61 14.91 11.47 -6.98
N ARG A 62 15.61 10.55 -6.33
CA ARG A 62 16.97 10.76 -5.85
C ARG A 62 17.93 10.96 -7.01
N ARG A 63 17.82 10.12 -8.04
CA ARG A 63 18.76 10.10 -9.17
C ARG A 63 18.65 11.34 -10.05
N PHE A 64 17.44 11.85 -10.26
CA PHE A 64 17.16 12.88 -11.27
C PHE A 64 16.63 14.19 -10.69
N ALA A 65 15.92 14.17 -9.56
CA ALA A 65 15.38 15.38 -8.92
C ALA A 65 16.14 15.78 -7.65
N GLY A 66 17.07 14.95 -7.17
CA GLY A 66 17.81 15.16 -5.93
C GLY A 66 16.91 15.15 -4.69
N VAL A 67 15.74 14.52 -4.76
CA VAL A 67 14.78 14.41 -3.64
C VAL A 67 14.85 13.02 -3.05
N SER A 68 14.96 12.91 -1.73
CA SER A 68 14.91 11.65 -0.99
C SER A 68 13.96 11.74 0.19
N ASN A 69 13.23 10.66 0.48
CA ASN A 69 12.54 10.55 1.76
C ASN A 69 13.43 9.89 2.81
N THR A 70 13.12 10.17 4.09
CA THR A 70 13.72 9.46 5.21
C THR A 70 13.46 7.95 5.08
N PRO A 71 14.48 7.10 5.27
CA PRO A 71 14.29 5.66 5.27
C PRO A 71 13.24 5.24 6.30
N ALA A 72 12.27 4.43 5.87
CA ALA A 72 11.33 3.77 6.76
C ALA A 72 12.02 2.53 7.34
N VAL A 73 12.80 2.71 8.41
CA VAL A 73 13.54 1.61 9.04
C VAL A 73 12.56 0.69 9.79
N PRO A 74 12.51 -0.61 9.50
CA PRO A 74 11.64 -1.55 10.22
C PRO A 74 11.91 -1.54 11.73
N GLN A 75 10.83 -1.52 12.50
CA GLN A 75 10.77 -1.53 13.95
C GLN A 75 9.86 -2.69 14.36
N PRO A 76 10.44 -3.87 14.63
CA PRO A 76 9.67 -4.98 15.15
C PRO A 76 8.99 -4.62 16.47
N LEU A 77 7.74 -5.03 16.65
CA LEU A 77 6.97 -4.80 17.87
C LEU A 77 6.68 -6.11 18.60
N GLU A 78 6.58 -6.04 19.92
CA GLU A 78 6.14 -7.17 20.74
C GLU A 78 4.68 -7.55 20.42
N THR A 79 4.34 -8.82 20.63
CA THR A 79 2.98 -9.33 20.36
C THR A 79 1.89 -8.55 21.09
N ALA A 80 2.16 -8.07 22.31
CA ALA A 80 1.24 -7.25 23.09
C ALA A 80 0.96 -5.88 22.44
N ASP A 81 1.98 -5.26 21.83
CA ASP A 81 1.87 -3.98 21.14
C ASP A 81 1.22 -4.13 19.75
N LEU A 82 1.29 -5.32 19.16
CA LEU A 82 0.62 -5.66 17.90
C LEU A 82 -0.88 -5.98 18.09
N ALA A 83 -1.28 -6.45 19.27
CA ALA A 83 -2.65 -6.87 19.55
C ALA A 83 -3.74 -5.84 19.19
N PRO A 84 -3.56 -4.52 19.41
CA PRO A 84 -4.56 -3.51 19.01
C PRO A 84 -4.81 -3.43 17.51
N TYR A 85 -3.83 -3.82 16.68
CA TYR A 85 -3.91 -3.75 15.22
C TYR A 85 -4.49 -5.02 14.58
N ALA A 86 -4.46 -6.14 15.32
CA ALA A 86 -5.07 -7.38 14.88
C ALA A 86 -6.59 -7.24 14.72
N GLY A 87 -7.15 -7.96 13.75
CA GLY A 87 -8.57 -7.95 13.46
C GLY A 87 -8.87 -8.05 11.98
N ARG A 88 -10.13 -7.76 11.66
CA ARG A 88 -10.68 -7.89 10.33
C ARG A 88 -10.99 -6.51 9.76
N TYR A 89 -10.52 -6.25 8.55
CA TYR A 89 -10.65 -4.97 7.85
C TYR A 89 -11.30 -5.21 6.49
N VAL A 90 -12.36 -4.47 6.17
CA VAL A 90 -13.23 -4.79 5.02
C VAL A 90 -13.51 -3.55 4.18
N ILE A 91 -13.50 -3.71 2.87
CA ILE A 91 -13.96 -2.69 1.93
C ILE A 91 -14.94 -3.32 0.94
N ASP A 92 -15.94 -2.54 0.54
CA ASP A 92 -16.83 -2.85 -0.57
C ASP A 92 -16.12 -2.54 -1.89
N ASP A 93 -16.21 -3.45 -2.85
CA ASP A 93 -15.67 -3.26 -4.19
C ASP A 93 -16.66 -3.69 -5.28
N ILE A 94 -16.31 -3.33 -6.51
CA ILE A 94 -17.00 -3.76 -7.71
C ILE A 94 -15.94 -4.35 -8.62
N ALA A 95 -16.05 -5.64 -8.90
CA ALA A 95 -15.16 -6.36 -9.79
C ALA A 95 -15.25 -5.81 -11.22
N VAL A 96 -14.26 -6.13 -12.06
CA VAL A 96 -14.28 -5.75 -13.50
C VAL A 96 -15.54 -6.28 -14.21
N SER A 97 -16.09 -7.40 -13.75
CA SER A 97 -17.36 -7.94 -14.23
C SER A 97 -18.60 -7.10 -13.87
N GLY A 98 -18.45 -6.07 -13.04
CA GLY A 98 -19.55 -5.27 -12.50
C GLY A 98 -20.22 -5.89 -11.27
N ILE A 99 -19.78 -7.06 -10.81
CA ILE A 99 -20.32 -7.72 -9.63
C ILE A 99 -19.80 -7.01 -8.37
N HIS A 100 -20.72 -6.65 -7.49
CA HIS A 100 -20.38 -6.15 -6.16
C HIS A 100 -19.78 -7.27 -5.31
N GLY A 101 -18.67 -6.98 -4.65
CA GLY A 101 -18.02 -7.89 -3.71
C GLY A 101 -17.45 -7.12 -2.53
N ARG A 102 -16.72 -7.84 -1.69
CA ARG A 102 -15.90 -7.24 -0.65
C ARG A 102 -14.50 -7.81 -0.69
N THR A 103 -13.51 -6.96 -0.46
CA THR A 103 -12.16 -7.39 -0.12
C THR A 103 -11.99 -7.34 1.39
N ILE A 104 -11.48 -8.43 1.95
CA ILE A 104 -11.25 -8.62 3.38
C ILE A 104 -9.76 -8.78 3.61
N ILE A 105 -9.27 -8.10 4.64
CA ILE A 105 -7.94 -8.25 5.21
C ILE A 105 -8.10 -8.74 6.65
N GLU A 106 -7.50 -9.88 6.97
CA GLU A 106 -7.41 -10.39 8.34
C GLU A 106 -5.97 -10.33 8.82
N LEU A 107 -5.73 -9.54 9.87
CA LEU A 107 -4.42 -9.33 10.47
C LEU A 107 -4.36 -9.97 11.86
N ARG A 108 -3.22 -10.55 12.19
CA ARG A 108 -2.91 -11.19 13.47
C ARG A 108 -1.53 -10.73 13.93
N ALA A 109 -1.33 -10.68 15.23
CA ALA A 109 -0.01 -10.44 15.79
C ALA A 109 0.89 -11.64 15.48
N GLY A 110 2.00 -11.39 14.79
CA GLY A 110 3.08 -12.34 14.57
C GLY A 110 4.27 -12.05 15.48
N ASP A 111 5.42 -12.57 15.09
CA ASP A 111 6.71 -12.31 15.76
C ASP A 111 7.34 -11.04 15.17
N GLY A 112 7.29 -9.93 15.91
CA GLY A 112 7.85 -8.64 15.47
C GLY A 112 6.99 -7.88 14.43
N GLN A 113 5.99 -8.51 13.82
CA GLN A 113 5.21 -7.93 12.71
C GLN A 113 3.75 -8.40 12.74
N LEU A 114 2.88 -7.79 11.92
CA LEU A 114 1.57 -8.35 11.62
C LEU A 114 1.69 -9.38 10.50
N ASP A 115 1.07 -10.54 10.70
CA ASP A 115 0.81 -11.53 9.67
C ASP A 115 -0.67 -11.44 9.24
N GLY A 116 -0.95 -11.65 7.96
CA GLY A 116 -2.32 -11.61 7.51
C GLY A 116 -2.62 -12.31 6.21
N THR A 117 -3.90 -12.28 5.86
CA THR A 117 -4.40 -12.73 4.57
C THR A 117 -5.34 -11.69 3.99
N VAL A 118 -5.29 -11.53 2.67
CA VAL A 118 -6.26 -10.77 1.89
C VAL A 118 -7.00 -11.72 0.96
N PHE A 119 -8.32 -11.53 0.83
CA PHE A 119 -9.16 -12.33 -0.07
C PHE A 119 -10.45 -11.58 -0.41
N THR A 120 -11.08 -11.94 -1.51
CA THR A 120 -12.39 -11.44 -1.91
C THR A 120 -13.50 -12.38 -1.45
N VAL A 121 -14.67 -11.81 -1.18
CA VAL A 121 -15.93 -12.55 -0.98
C VAL A 121 -16.96 -12.08 -1.99
N ASP A 122 -17.79 -13.01 -2.45
CA ASP A 122 -18.92 -12.72 -3.32
C ASP A 122 -20.09 -12.07 -2.56
N THR A 123 -21.18 -11.79 -3.29
CA THR A 123 -22.41 -11.20 -2.74
C THR A 123 -23.07 -12.04 -1.65
N ASP A 124 -22.86 -13.36 -1.67
CA ASP A 124 -23.40 -14.29 -0.68
C ASP A 124 -22.46 -14.44 0.53
N GLY A 125 -21.34 -13.71 0.53
CA GLY A 125 -20.32 -13.73 1.57
C GLY A 125 -19.40 -14.96 1.51
N ARG A 126 -19.40 -15.71 0.41
CA ARG A 126 -18.53 -16.88 0.26
C ARG A 126 -17.13 -16.42 -0.19
N PRO A 127 -16.06 -16.88 0.47
CA PRO A 127 -14.71 -16.51 0.09
C PRO A 127 -14.30 -17.16 -1.24
N ASP A 128 -13.69 -16.38 -2.13
CA ASP A 128 -12.97 -16.92 -3.27
C ASP A 128 -11.59 -17.38 -2.80
N GLU A 129 -11.45 -18.67 -2.52
CA GLU A 129 -10.19 -19.25 -2.05
C GLU A 129 -9.02 -19.06 -3.04
N LYS A 130 -9.29 -18.86 -4.34
CA LYS A 130 -8.22 -18.58 -5.32
C LYS A 130 -7.66 -17.17 -5.19
N SER A 131 -8.42 -16.23 -4.62
CA SER A 131 -7.98 -14.86 -4.37
C SER A 131 -7.08 -14.76 -3.12
N ARG A 132 -7.10 -15.78 -2.26
CA ARG A 132 -6.47 -15.72 -0.94
C ARG A 132 -4.95 -15.61 -1.06
N THR A 133 -4.42 -14.50 -0.57
CA THR A 133 -2.99 -14.18 -0.61
C THR A 133 -2.48 -13.84 0.78
N ARG A 134 -1.29 -14.34 1.14
CA ARG A 134 -0.62 -13.95 2.39
C ARG A 134 -0.03 -12.54 2.25
N ILE A 135 -0.21 -11.75 3.29
CA ILE A 135 0.42 -10.43 3.43
C ILE A 135 1.04 -10.31 4.82
N GLY A 136 1.89 -9.32 5.00
CA GLY A 136 2.33 -8.90 6.34
C GLY A 136 2.52 -7.40 6.40
N LEU A 137 2.82 -6.90 7.60
CA LEU A 137 3.15 -5.50 7.83
C LEU A 137 4.11 -5.36 9.00
N VAL A 138 5.26 -4.71 8.77
CA VAL A 138 6.20 -4.35 9.84
C VAL A 138 6.15 -2.84 10.06
N PHE A 139 6.09 -2.41 11.32
CA PHE A 139 6.01 -1.00 11.66
C PHE A 139 7.34 -0.30 11.41
N TYR A 140 7.30 1.00 11.11
CA TYR A 140 8.50 1.87 11.14
C TYR A 140 8.23 3.18 11.90
N ARG A 141 6.96 3.40 12.28
CA ARG A 141 6.45 4.50 13.11
C ARG A 141 5.11 4.06 13.70
N HIS A 142 4.68 4.67 14.80
CA HIS A 142 3.34 4.45 15.38
C HIS A 142 2.25 4.56 14.30
N ASP A 143 1.41 3.52 14.16
CA ASP A 143 0.35 3.38 13.14
C ASP A 143 0.80 3.29 11.67
N TYR A 144 2.10 3.32 11.33
CA TYR A 144 2.57 3.20 9.94
C TYR A 144 3.51 2.01 9.74
N GLY A 145 3.28 1.24 8.68
CA GLY A 145 4.09 0.09 8.35
C GLY A 145 4.48 -0.03 6.88
N LEU A 146 5.52 -0.81 6.66
CA LEU A 146 5.91 -1.33 5.35
C LEU A 146 5.08 -2.58 5.08
N ASP A 147 4.48 -2.66 3.89
CA ASP A 147 3.79 -3.86 3.47
C ASP A 147 4.81 -4.97 3.20
N LEU A 148 4.50 -6.19 3.61
CA LEU A 148 5.35 -7.36 3.40
C LEU A 148 4.71 -8.33 2.41
N GLY A 149 5.52 -8.88 1.52
CA GLY A 149 5.11 -9.96 0.63
C GLY A 149 4.91 -11.29 1.37
N PRO A 150 4.45 -12.34 0.67
CA PRO A 150 4.31 -13.69 1.24
C PRO A 150 5.62 -14.29 1.78
N ASP A 151 6.76 -13.81 1.29
CA ASP A 151 8.10 -14.19 1.73
C ASP A 151 8.62 -13.37 2.92
N GLY A 152 7.79 -12.46 3.47
CA GLY A 152 8.12 -11.62 4.61
C GLY A 152 9.03 -10.43 4.29
N LYS A 153 9.35 -10.19 3.01
CA LYS A 153 10.21 -9.06 2.63
C LYS A 153 9.39 -7.78 2.42
N PRO A 154 9.96 -6.61 2.78
CA PRO A 154 9.34 -5.33 2.46
C PRO A 154 9.06 -5.19 0.97
N LEU A 155 7.83 -4.82 0.68
CA LEU A 155 7.43 -4.29 -0.60
C LEU A 155 7.72 -2.79 -0.61
N HIS A 156 7.67 -2.20 -1.80
CA HIS A 156 7.85 -0.76 -1.99
C HIS A 156 6.60 0.06 -1.57
N THR A 157 5.59 -0.58 -0.98
CA THR A 157 4.34 0.04 -0.56
C THR A 157 4.25 0.16 0.96
N ARG A 158 3.43 1.11 1.40
CA ARG A 158 3.22 1.42 2.82
C ARG A 158 1.75 1.50 3.09
N SER A 159 1.38 1.10 4.30
CA SER A 159 0.02 1.18 4.81
C SER A 159 0.01 1.82 6.19
N ASP A 160 -1.15 2.31 6.62
CA ASP A 160 -1.31 2.93 7.92
C ASP A 160 -2.67 2.67 8.56
N PHE A 161 -2.74 2.82 9.87
CA PHE A 161 -3.96 2.67 10.64
C PHE A 161 -4.54 4.04 10.98
N VAL A 162 -5.82 4.23 10.69
CA VAL A 162 -6.51 5.49 10.98
C VAL A 162 -7.38 5.29 12.22
N ARG A 163 -7.10 6.12 13.23
CA ARG A 163 -7.84 6.13 14.49
C ARG A 163 -9.07 7.05 14.41
N GLY A 164 -10.12 6.68 15.12
CA GLY A 164 -11.29 7.52 15.36
C GLY A 164 -11.04 8.55 16.46
N PRO A 165 -12.01 9.43 16.74
CA PRO A 165 -11.91 10.44 17.79
C PRO A 165 -11.69 9.88 19.20
N ASP A 166 -12.05 8.62 19.43
CA ASP A 166 -11.86 7.88 20.69
C ASP A 166 -10.48 7.20 20.80
N GLY A 167 -9.60 7.41 19.82
CA GLY A 167 -8.27 6.81 19.77
C GLY A 167 -8.25 5.35 19.34
N ARG A 168 -9.41 4.72 19.05
CA ARG A 168 -9.46 3.34 18.54
C ARG A 168 -9.17 3.32 17.05
N ILE A 169 -8.50 2.28 16.58
CA ILE A 169 -8.30 2.06 15.14
C ILE A 169 -9.65 1.75 14.50
N VAL A 170 -10.05 2.54 13.52
CA VAL A 170 -11.31 2.39 12.76
C VAL A 170 -11.04 1.91 11.34
N TRP A 171 -9.89 2.25 10.77
CA TRP A 171 -9.54 1.87 9.40
C TRP A 171 -8.12 1.36 9.28
N PHE A 172 -7.92 0.47 8.33
CA PHE A 172 -6.62 0.18 7.74
C PHE A 172 -6.58 0.80 6.34
N ARG A 173 -5.60 1.66 6.07
CA ARG A 173 -5.44 2.34 4.79
C ARG A 173 -4.29 1.69 4.03
N SER A 174 -4.58 1.19 2.84
CA SER A 174 -3.60 0.57 1.96
C SER A 174 -3.91 0.90 0.50
N ASN A 175 -2.88 1.19 -0.30
CA ASN A 175 -3.01 1.49 -1.73
C ASN A 175 -4.10 2.54 -2.06
N GLY A 176 -4.22 3.58 -1.24
CA GLY A 176 -5.21 4.65 -1.40
C GLY A 176 -6.65 4.28 -1.03
N ARG A 177 -6.89 3.11 -0.44
CA ARG A 177 -8.21 2.60 -0.03
C ARG A 177 -8.32 2.51 1.49
N LEU A 178 -9.53 2.71 2.02
CA LEU A 178 -9.85 2.60 3.45
C LEU A 178 -10.65 1.33 3.71
N PHE A 179 -10.08 0.41 4.48
CA PHE A 179 -10.72 -0.82 4.92
C PHE A 179 -11.24 -0.64 6.35
N ARG A 180 -12.55 -0.79 6.55
CA ARG A 180 -13.21 -0.60 7.83
C ARG A 180 -12.91 -1.75 8.77
N ARG A 181 -12.50 -1.45 10.01
CA ARG A 181 -12.40 -2.45 11.06
C ARG A 181 -13.78 -3.02 11.41
N GLN A 182 -13.84 -4.33 11.60
CA GLN A 182 -14.99 -5.10 12.09
C GLN A 182 -14.71 -5.72 13.45
#